data_AF-A0A851D5F7-F1
#
_entry.id   AF-A0A851D5F7-F1
#
_cell.length_a   1.000
_cell.length_b   1.000
_cell.length_c   1.000
_cell.angle_alpha   90.00
_cell.angle_beta   90.00
_cell.angle_gamma   90.00
#
_symmetry.space_group_name_H-M   'P 1'
#
loop_
_entity.id
_entity.type
_entity.pdbx_description
1 polymer ?
#
loop_
_entity_poly.entity_id
_entity_poly.type
_entity_poly.pdbx_seq_one_letter_code
_entity_poly.pdbx_strand_id
1 'polypeptide(L)'
;KDTLIVWSEAENYDLALSFQEKAGCDEIWEKICQVQGKDPSVDITQDLVDESEEERFDDMSSPGLELPSCELSRLEEIAELVASSLPSPLRREKLALALENEGYIKKLLEIFHVCEDLENIEGLHHLYEIIKGIFLLNRTALFEVMFSEECIMDVIGCLEYDPSLSQSRKHREFLTKTAKFKEVIPISDPELKQKIHQTYRVQYIQDMVLPTPSVFEENMLSTLHSFIFFNKVEIVGMLQEDEKFLTDLFAQLTDEATDEEKRQELVNFLKEFCAFSQTLQPQNRDAFFKTLSNMGILPALEVILGMDDAQVRSAATDIFSYLVEYNPSMVREFVMQEAQQNDDVSRGSPEMCLEIDILLINLIIEHMICDTDPELGGAVLLMGLLRTLVDPENMLATANKTEKTEFLGFFYKHCMHVLTAPLLANTTEDKPSK
;
A
#
# COMPACT_ATOMS: atom_id res chain seq x y z
N LYS A 1 -34.59 23.30 9.62
CA LYS A 1 -34.47 22.78 8.24
C LYS A 1 -35.70 21.90 8.00
N ASP A 2 -36.58 22.30 7.10
CA ASP A 2 -37.98 21.80 7.02
C ASP A 2 -38.17 20.33 6.54
N THR A 3 -37.10 19.56 6.36
CA THR A 3 -37.17 18.16 5.87
C THR A 3 -36.17 17.24 6.58
N LEU A 4 -35.67 17.64 7.75
CA LEU A 4 -34.64 16.92 8.50
C LEU A 4 -35.03 16.83 9.97
N ILE A 5 -34.92 15.62 10.53
CA ILE A 5 -35.01 15.35 11.97
C ILE A 5 -33.63 14.87 12.41
N VAL A 6 -33.04 15.53 13.41
CA VAL A 6 -31.68 15.21 13.90
C VAL A 6 -31.75 14.88 15.38
N TRP A 7 -31.01 13.87 15.81
CA TRP A 7 -30.83 13.55 17.22
C TRP A 7 -29.45 12.94 17.45
N SER A 8 -28.96 13.03 18.67
CA SER A 8 -27.70 12.41 19.08
C SER A 8 -27.99 11.20 19.96
N GLU A 9 -27.35 10.07 19.66
CA GLU A 9 -27.44 8.84 20.45
C GLU A 9 -26.10 8.58 21.15
N ALA A 10 -26.06 8.78 22.47
CA ALA A 10 -24.82 8.83 23.28
C ALA A 10 -23.82 9.92 22.80
N GLU A 11 -22.72 10.09 23.55
CA GLU A 11 -21.81 11.24 23.44
C GLU A 11 -21.05 11.39 22.10
N ASN A 12 -21.26 10.53 21.08
CA ASN A 12 -20.44 10.55 19.86
C ASN A 12 -21.15 10.21 18.52
N TYR A 13 -22.49 10.13 18.47
CA TYR A 13 -23.19 9.85 17.20
C TYR A 13 -24.32 10.82 16.94
N ASP A 14 -24.14 11.69 15.94
CA ASP A 14 -25.22 12.52 15.38
C ASP A 14 -25.91 11.78 14.23
N LEU A 15 -27.20 11.50 14.42
CA LEU A 15 -28.04 10.83 13.44
C LEU A 15 -29.03 11.83 12.83
N ALA A 16 -29.22 11.74 11.52
CA ALA A 16 -30.16 12.58 10.80
C ALA A 16 -31.08 11.74 9.89
N LEU A 17 -32.38 11.89 10.07
CA LEU A 17 -33.41 11.40 9.16
C LEU A 17 -33.76 12.50 8.16
N SER A 18 -33.49 12.26 6.88
CA SER A 18 -33.82 13.18 5.78
C SER A 18 -35.04 12.69 5.01
N PHE A 19 -35.97 13.61 4.77
CA PHE A 19 -37.19 13.36 4.02
C PHE A 19 -37.14 14.09 2.68
N GLN A 20 -37.69 13.44 1.65
CA GLN A 20 -37.82 14.04 0.32
C GLN A 20 -38.89 15.15 0.30
N GLU A 21 -39.92 15.04 1.14
CA GLU A 21 -41.03 15.98 1.25
C GLU A 21 -41.27 16.40 2.71
N LYS A 22 -41.57 17.69 2.91
CA LYS A 22 -41.85 18.27 4.22
C LYS A 22 -43.01 17.59 4.95
N ALA A 23 -44.08 17.23 4.22
CA ALA A 23 -45.25 16.58 4.81
C ALA A 23 -44.91 15.25 5.50
N GLY A 24 -43.97 14.47 4.93
CA GLY A 24 -43.50 13.22 5.55
C GLY A 24 -42.61 13.47 6.77
N CYS A 25 -41.82 14.55 6.76
CA CYS A 25 -41.04 14.98 7.92
C CYS A 25 -41.96 15.37 9.10
N ASP A 26 -42.98 16.18 8.82
CA ASP A 26 -43.94 16.68 9.81
C ASP A 26 -44.75 15.53 10.45
N GLU A 27 -45.18 14.53 9.66
CA GLU A 27 -45.92 13.36 10.18
C GLU A 27 -45.07 12.52 11.15
N ILE A 28 -43.78 12.33 10.83
CA ILE A 28 -42.87 11.58 11.71
C ILE A 28 -42.51 12.39 12.95
N TRP A 29 -42.33 13.71 12.83
CA TRP A 29 -42.12 14.59 13.97
C TRP A 29 -43.29 14.56 14.95
N GLU A 30 -44.53 14.63 14.45
CA GLU A 30 -45.74 14.50 15.27
C GLU A 30 -45.76 13.21 16.09
N LYS A 31 -45.39 12.07 15.47
CA LYS A 31 -45.32 10.78 16.16
C LYS A 31 -44.24 10.75 17.23
N ILE A 32 -43.06 11.32 16.95
CA ILE A 32 -41.96 11.41 17.92
C ILE A 32 -42.40 12.25 19.13
N CYS A 33 -42.95 13.43 18.90
CA CYS A 33 -43.50 14.31 19.93
C CYS A 33 -44.58 13.61 20.76
N GLN A 34 -45.49 12.86 20.12
CA GLN A 34 -46.54 12.10 20.80
C GLN A 34 -45.96 11.01 21.72
N VAL A 35 -44.94 10.27 21.28
CA VAL A 35 -44.28 9.25 22.09
C VAL A 35 -43.51 9.87 23.26
N GLN A 36 -42.90 11.04 23.06
CA GLN A 36 -42.16 11.77 24.10
C GLN A 36 -43.07 12.62 25.01
N GLY A 37 -44.38 12.68 24.73
CA GLY A 37 -45.34 13.47 25.51
C GLY A 37 -45.19 14.98 25.35
N LYS A 38 -44.59 15.45 24.25
CA LYS A 38 -44.35 16.86 23.94
C LYS A 38 -45.29 17.39 22.85
N ASP A 39 -45.49 18.70 22.81
CA ASP A 39 -46.33 19.37 21.83
C ASP A 39 -45.66 19.36 20.44
N PRO A 40 -46.30 18.84 19.37
CA PRO A 40 -45.71 18.80 18.03
C PRO A 40 -45.30 20.15 17.43
N SER A 41 -45.77 21.26 18.00
CA SER A 41 -45.39 22.62 17.58
C SER A 41 -44.01 23.07 18.08
N VAL A 42 -43.34 22.27 18.92
CA VAL A 42 -41.96 22.55 19.33
C VAL A 42 -40.95 22.09 18.27
N ASP A 43 -39.92 22.89 18.05
CA ASP A 43 -38.82 22.55 17.13
C ASP A 43 -37.78 21.61 17.78
N ILE A 44 -37.76 21.51 19.12
CA ILE A 44 -36.79 20.71 19.89
C ILE A 44 -37.51 20.01 21.04
N THR A 45 -37.35 18.70 21.15
CA THR A 45 -37.96 17.86 22.19
C THR A 45 -36.99 17.36 23.25
N GLN A 46 -35.69 17.61 23.12
CA GLN A 46 -34.76 17.40 24.23
C GLN A 46 -34.97 18.50 25.27
N ASP A 47 -35.07 18.13 26.55
CA ASP A 47 -34.93 19.13 27.61
C ASP A 47 -33.52 19.69 27.48
N LEU A 48 -33.38 21.01 27.43
CA LEU A 48 -32.10 21.69 27.60
C LEU A 48 -31.61 21.33 29.00
N VAL A 49 -30.98 20.16 29.14
CA VAL A 49 -30.06 19.89 30.24
C VAL A 49 -29.07 21.03 30.13
N ASP A 50 -28.95 21.80 31.20
CA ASP A 50 -28.18 23.02 31.28
C ASP A 50 -26.76 22.75 30.72
N GLU A 51 -26.58 22.95 29.42
CA GLU A 51 -25.30 22.89 28.69
C GLU A 51 -24.35 23.97 29.21
N SER A 52 -24.74 24.75 30.23
CA SER A 52 -23.86 25.62 30.99
C SER A 52 -22.87 24.90 31.91
N GLU A 53 -22.85 23.56 31.97
CA GLU A 53 -21.66 22.81 32.44
C GLU A 53 -20.68 22.45 31.30
N GLU A 54 -21.10 22.40 30.04
CA GLU A 54 -20.22 22.14 28.88
C GLU A 54 -19.71 23.42 28.20
N GLU A 55 -20.50 24.51 28.16
CA GLU A 55 -20.09 25.80 27.58
C GLU A 55 -19.37 26.74 28.58
N ARG A 56 -19.28 26.39 29.87
CA ARG A 56 -18.49 27.17 30.86
C ARG A 56 -16.99 26.86 30.84
N PHE A 57 -16.53 26.03 29.93
CA PHE A 57 -15.10 25.75 29.77
C PHE A 57 -14.38 26.64 28.75
N ASP A 58 -15.10 27.56 28.08
CA ASP A 58 -14.51 28.37 27.00
C ASP A 58 -14.10 29.80 27.40
N ASP A 59 -14.36 30.24 28.65
CA ASP A 59 -13.94 31.59 29.13
C ASP A 59 -13.23 31.58 30.50
N MET A 60 -12.68 30.44 30.89
CA MET A 60 -11.68 30.37 31.96
C MET A 60 -10.50 29.64 31.38
N SER A 61 -9.38 30.35 31.20
CA SER A 61 -8.06 29.79 30.91
C SER A 61 -7.88 28.46 31.66
N SER A 62 -8.19 27.34 30.98
CA SER A 62 -7.87 26.03 31.51
C SER A 62 -6.37 26.05 31.72
N PRO A 63 -5.84 25.68 32.89
CA PRO A 63 -4.41 25.48 33.01
C PRO A 63 -3.98 24.65 31.81
N GLY A 64 -2.94 25.06 31.10
CA GLY A 64 -2.38 24.23 30.04
C GLY A 64 -2.21 22.82 30.59
N LEU A 65 -2.45 21.80 29.77
CA LEU A 65 -2.13 20.44 30.19
C LEU A 65 -0.61 20.39 30.38
N GLU A 66 -0.17 20.51 31.63
CA GLU A 66 1.25 20.48 31.99
C GLU A 66 1.69 19.02 32.09
N LEU A 67 2.66 18.64 31.27
CA LEU A 67 3.24 17.32 31.34
C LEU A 67 4.13 17.20 32.59
N PRO A 68 4.01 16.12 33.38
CA PRO A 68 4.95 15.79 34.43
C PRO A 68 6.39 15.77 33.91
N SER A 69 7.37 16.14 34.72
CA SER A 69 8.78 15.94 34.36
C SER A 69 9.05 14.46 34.12
N CYS A 70 9.80 14.15 33.05
CA CYS A 70 10.26 12.79 32.78
C CYS A 70 11.24 12.38 33.90
N GLU A 71 10.74 11.68 34.91
CA GLU A 71 11.51 11.16 36.04
C GLU A 71 11.00 9.77 36.42
N LEU A 72 11.90 8.89 36.86
CA LEU A 72 11.58 7.52 37.30
C LEU A 72 10.43 7.45 38.31
N SER A 73 10.39 8.38 39.27
CA SER A 73 9.36 8.43 40.30
C SER A 73 8.00 8.94 39.82
N ARG A 74 7.91 9.48 38.60
CA ARG A 74 6.70 10.07 38.03
C ARG A 74 6.11 9.25 36.89
N LEU A 75 6.70 8.09 36.56
CA LEU A 75 6.24 7.25 35.45
C LEU A 75 4.78 6.78 35.63
N GLU A 76 4.37 6.45 36.86
CA GLU A 76 2.98 6.10 37.16
C GLU A 76 2.02 7.26 36.86
N GLU A 77 2.36 8.47 37.33
CA GLU A 77 1.59 9.70 37.09
C GLU A 77 1.46 10.00 35.58
N ILE A 78 2.54 9.82 34.81
CA ILE A 78 2.53 10.02 33.36
C ILE A 78 1.64 8.97 32.68
N ALA A 79 1.74 7.70 33.07
CA ALA A 79 0.92 6.63 32.52
C ALA A 79 -0.58 6.88 32.77
N GLU A 80 -0.95 7.29 33.99
CA GLU A 80 -2.33 7.65 34.34
C GLU A 80 -2.83 8.86 33.56
N LEU A 81 -2.00 9.89 33.38
CA LEU A 81 -2.34 11.07 32.58
C LEU A 81 -2.62 10.71 31.12
N VAL A 82 -1.77 9.87 30.51
CA VAL A 82 -1.95 9.40 29.13
C VAL A 82 -3.22 8.57 29.03
N ALA A 83 -3.39 7.57 29.89
CA ALA A 83 -4.55 6.67 29.87
C ALA A 83 -5.88 7.41 30.07
N SER A 84 -5.94 8.37 30.99
CA SER A 84 -7.14 9.18 31.27
C SER A 84 -7.43 10.23 30.19
N SER A 85 -6.47 10.55 29.34
CA SER A 85 -6.64 11.49 28.22
C SER A 85 -7.18 10.82 26.97
N LEU A 86 -6.90 9.53 26.74
CA LEU A 86 -7.29 8.79 25.53
C LEU A 86 -8.81 8.74 25.22
N PRO A 87 -9.72 8.64 26.21
CA PRO A 87 -11.16 8.60 25.92
C PRO A 87 -11.75 9.96 25.51
N SER A 88 -11.10 11.08 25.85
CA SER A 88 -11.63 12.43 25.63
C SER A 88 -10.97 13.11 24.43
N PRO A 89 -11.70 13.44 23.35
CA PRO A 89 -11.12 14.06 22.15
C PRO A 89 -10.33 15.35 22.45
N LEU A 90 -10.88 16.23 23.28
CA LEU A 90 -10.23 17.49 23.67
C LEU A 90 -8.92 17.26 24.45
N ARG A 91 -8.90 16.29 25.37
CA ARG A 91 -7.68 15.96 26.13
C ARG A 91 -6.64 15.27 25.26
N ARG A 92 -7.04 14.38 24.34
CA ARG A 92 -6.14 13.78 23.35
C ARG A 92 -5.40 14.85 22.56
N GLU A 93 -6.13 15.86 22.08
CA GLU A 93 -5.52 16.95 21.29
C GLU A 93 -4.55 17.78 22.12
N LYS A 94 -4.93 18.19 23.33
CA LYS A 94 -4.04 18.92 24.25
C LYS A 94 -2.79 18.10 24.61
N LEU A 95 -2.95 16.80 24.88
CA LEU A 95 -1.85 15.89 25.18
C LEU A 95 -0.89 15.73 23.99
N ALA A 96 -1.42 15.53 22.78
CA ALA A 96 -0.60 15.44 21.58
C ALA A 96 0.26 16.70 21.37
N LEU A 97 -0.35 17.88 21.47
CA LEU A 97 0.36 19.16 21.34
C LEU A 97 1.43 19.36 22.41
N ALA A 98 1.18 18.92 23.64
CA ALA A 98 2.17 19.01 24.71
C ALA A 98 3.36 18.07 24.46
N LEU A 99 3.10 16.84 24.02
CA LEU A 99 4.14 15.86 23.70
C LEU A 99 5.03 16.27 22.51
N GLU A 100 4.44 16.98 21.54
CA GLU A 100 5.15 17.53 20.37
C GLU A 100 6.18 18.61 20.76
N ASN A 101 5.87 19.45 21.75
CA ASN A 101 6.58 20.72 21.97
C ASN A 101 7.82 20.68 22.90
N GLU A 102 8.24 19.52 23.41
CA GLU A 102 9.28 19.49 24.46
C GLU A 102 10.35 18.39 24.30
N GLY A 103 10.36 17.71 23.16
CA GLY A 103 11.20 16.52 22.97
C GLY A 103 10.89 15.44 24.01
N TYR A 104 9.64 15.41 24.49
CA TYR A 104 9.21 14.62 25.64
C TYR A 104 9.42 13.12 25.43
N ILE A 105 9.10 12.63 24.22
CA ILE A 105 9.31 11.23 23.82
C ILE A 105 10.79 10.84 23.98
N LYS A 106 11.73 11.66 23.50
CA LYS A 106 13.16 11.36 23.62
C LYS A 106 13.61 11.24 25.08
N LYS A 107 13.13 12.13 25.95
CA LYS A 107 13.40 12.07 27.40
C LYS A 107 12.80 10.82 28.06
N LEU A 108 11.61 10.38 27.63
CA LEU A 108 11.04 9.11 28.10
C LEU A 108 11.90 7.92 27.69
N LEU A 109 12.44 7.92 26.46
CA LEU A 109 13.32 6.87 25.97
C LEU A 109 14.68 6.87 26.71
N GLU A 110 15.19 8.03 27.11
CA GLU A 110 16.36 8.11 28.00
C GLU A 110 16.10 7.42 29.35
N ILE A 111 14.90 7.60 29.93
CA ILE A 111 14.51 6.91 31.17
C ILE A 111 14.33 5.43 30.94
N PHE A 112 13.80 5.02 29.79
CA PHE A 112 13.70 3.62 29.41
C PHE A 112 15.06 2.91 29.50
N HIS A 113 16.12 3.49 28.95
CA HIS A 113 17.48 2.94 29.07
C HIS A 113 17.90 2.78 30.54
N VAL A 114 17.64 3.78 31.38
CA VAL A 114 17.93 3.70 32.82
C VAL A 114 17.12 2.59 33.50
N CYS A 115 15.84 2.43 33.15
CA CYS A 115 15.00 1.36 33.69
C CYS A 115 15.50 -0.02 33.27
N GLU A 116 15.95 -0.19 32.02
CA GLU A 116 16.54 -1.45 31.54
C GLU A 116 17.84 -1.77 32.28
N ASP A 117 18.73 -0.78 32.42
CA ASP A 117 20.01 -0.94 33.11
C ASP A 117 19.86 -1.31 34.60
N LEU A 118 18.79 -0.80 35.24
CA LEU A 118 18.45 -1.09 36.63
C LEU A 118 17.57 -2.34 36.81
N GLU A 119 17.19 -3.02 35.72
CA GLU A 119 16.20 -4.11 35.71
C GLU A 119 14.88 -3.72 36.42
N ASN A 120 14.48 -2.46 36.32
CA ASN A 120 13.27 -1.92 36.96
C ASN A 120 12.00 -2.28 36.14
N ILE A 121 11.48 -3.49 36.36
CA ILE A 121 10.30 -4.01 35.64
C ILE A 121 9.06 -3.12 35.79
N GLU A 122 8.82 -2.56 36.97
CA GLU A 122 7.66 -1.70 37.22
C GLU A 122 7.72 -0.42 36.37
N GLY A 123 8.89 0.22 36.32
CA GLY A 123 9.13 1.38 35.44
C GLY A 123 8.98 1.03 33.96
N LEU A 124 9.44 -0.15 33.54
CA LEU A 124 9.31 -0.63 32.16
C LEU A 124 7.85 -0.87 31.77
N HIS A 125 7.03 -1.40 32.68
CA HIS A 125 5.58 -1.56 32.46
C HIS A 125 4.88 -0.20 32.30
N HIS A 126 5.23 0.80 33.12
CA HIS A 126 4.67 2.15 32.94
C HIS A 126 5.10 2.76 31.60
N LEU A 127 6.35 2.58 31.19
CA LEU A 127 6.85 3.05 29.90
C LEU A 127 6.16 2.35 28.71
N TYR A 128 5.87 1.05 28.81
CA TYR A 128 5.04 0.35 27.84
C TYR A 128 3.68 1.02 27.68
N GLU A 129 2.96 1.27 28.78
CA GLU A 129 1.62 1.88 28.74
C GLU A 129 1.66 3.32 28.20
N ILE A 130 2.69 4.09 28.58
CA ILE A 130 2.90 5.44 28.06
C ILE A 130 3.12 5.42 26.55
N ILE A 131 4.08 4.63 26.05
CA ILE A 131 4.41 4.58 24.62
C ILE A 131 3.23 4.05 23.80
N LYS A 132 2.54 3.02 24.30
CA LYS A 132 1.30 2.52 23.69
C LYS A 132 0.22 3.60 23.65
N GLY A 133 0.04 4.34 24.74
CA GLY A 133 -0.93 5.43 24.78
C GLY A 133 -0.58 6.57 23.82
N ILE A 134 0.70 6.97 23.73
CA ILE A 134 1.18 7.96 22.75
C ILE A 134 0.90 7.47 21.33
N PHE A 135 1.16 6.20 21.04
CA PHE A 135 0.86 5.60 19.73
C PHE A 135 -0.63 5.69 19.38
N LEU A 136 -1.51 5.41 20.35
CA LEU A 136 -2.97 5.48 20.20
C LEU A 136 -3.50 6.91 20.03
N LEU A 137 -2.70 7.96 20.24
CA LEU A 137 -3.08 9.33 19.88
C LEU A 137 -3.24 9.50 18.36
N ASN A 138 -2.57 8.64 17.56
CA ASN A 138 -2.70 8.56 16.11
C ASN A 138 -2.37 9.90 15.40
N ARG A 139 -1.28 10.56 15.81
CA ARG A 139 -0.83 11.87 15.28
C ARG A 139 0.48 11.76 14.51
N THR A 140 0.55 12.38 13.33
CA THR A 140 1.70 12.29 12.42
C THR A 140 2.99 12.80 13.06
N ALA A 141 2.97 13.96 13.71
CA ALA A 141 4.16 14.54 14.33
C ALA A 141 4.76 13.65 15.42
N LEU A 142 3.92 12.95 16.19
CA LEU A 142 4.39 11.98 17.19
C LEU A 142 5.03 10.76 16.51
N PHE A 143 4.42 10.24 15.44
CA PHE A 143 4.99 9.15 14.65
C PHE A 143 6.33 9.51 14.00
N GLU A 144 6.49 10.73 13.49
CA GLU A 144 7.79 11.21 12.97
C GLU A 144 8.89 11.13 14.02
N VAL A 145 8.60 11.52 15.26
CA VAL A 145 9.57 11.42 16.37
C VAL A 145 9.80 9.97 16.77
N MET A 146 8.73 9.21 17.03
CA MET A 146 8.82 7.82 17.49
C MET A 146 9.52 6.91 16.49
N PHE A 147 9.27 7.11 15.19
CA PHE A 147 9.81 6.27 14.13
C PHE A 147 11.09 6.82 13.51
N SER A 148 11.62 7.92 14.03
CA SER A 148 12.96 8.39 13.66
C SER A 148 14.01 7.29 13.89
N GLU A 149 15.10 7.31 13.12
CA GLU A 149 16.15 6.29 13.20
C GLU A 149 16.74 6.15 14.61
N GLU A 150 16.86 7.26 15.33
CA GLU A 150 17.38 7.31 16.70
C GLU A 150 16.42 6.67 17.71
N CYS A 151 15.10 6.76 17.49
CA CYS A 151 14.10 6.41 18.51
C CYS A 151 13.43 5.06 18.27
N ILE A 152 13.28 4.62 17.01
CA ILE A 152 12.38 3.51 16.65
C ILE A 152 12.72 2.19 17.36
N MET A 153 14.02 1.90 17.55
CA MET A 153 14.44 0.69 18.25
C MET A 153 14.11 0.75 19.74
N ASP A 154 14.23 1.92 20.36
CA ASP A 154 13.91 2.11 21.77
C ASP A 154 12.39 2.09 21.99
N VAL A 155 11.61 2.68 21.07
CA VAL A 155 10.16 2.56 21.05
C VAL A 155 9.72 1.10 20.98
N ILE A 156 10.32 0.30 20.09
CA ILE A 156 10.07 -1.14 20.02
C ILE A 156 10.46 -1.80 21.34
N GLY A 157 11.58 -1.40 21.94
CA GLY A 157 12.06 -1.86 23.24
C GLY A 157 11.04 -1.64 24.36
N CYS A 158 10.47 -0.43 24.47
CA CYS A 158 9.38 -0.15 25.42
C CYS A 158 8.19 -1.10 25.20
N LEU A 159 7.85 -1.37 23.93
CA LEU A 159 6.74 -2.25 23.57
C LEU A 159 7.01 -3.75 23.84
N GLU A 160 8.25 -4.16 24.19
CA GLU A 160 8.58 -5.54 24.59
C GLU A 160 8.06 -5.89 26.00
N TYR A 161 7.75 -4.89 26.82
CA TYR A 161 7.42 -5.03 28.24
C TYR A 161 5.91 -4.99 28.53
N ASP A 162 5.13 -5.67 27.68
CA ASP A 162 3.68 -5.80 27.85
C ASP A 162 3.33 -6.51 29.18
N PRO A 163 2.66 -5.82 30.14
CA PRO A 163 2.31 -6.42 31.44
C PRO A 163 1.32 -7.58 31.35
N SER A 164 0.58 -7.69 30.24
CA SER A 164 -0.40 -8.76 30.01
C SER A 164 0.26 -10.09 29.61
N LEU A 165 1.54 -10.05 29.21
CA LEU A 165 2.28 -11.22 28.78
C LEU A 165 3.13 -11.79 29.92
N SER A 166 3.14 -13.12 30.03
CA SER A 166 3.97 -13.82 31.02
C SER A 166 5.48 -13.76 30.75
N GLN A 167 5.87 -13.44 29.52
CA GLN A 167 7.26 -13.24 29.10
C GLN A 167 7.33 -12.09 28.10
N SER A 168 8.37 -11.27 28.24
CA SER A 168 8.70 -10.22 27.29
C SER A 168 9.02 -10.82 25.91
N ARG A 169 8.45 -10.22 24.86
CA ARG A 169 8.72 -10.58 23.47
C ARG A 169 10.00 -9.89 23.02
N LYS A 170 10.92 -10.64 22.40
CA LYS A 170 12.21 -10.11 21.95
C LYS A 170 12.17 -9.54 20.53
N HIS A 171 11.35 -8.50 20.34
CA HIS A 171 11.16 -7.81 19.06
C HIS A 171 12.46 -7.18 18.52
N ARG A 172 13.22 -6.47 19.36
CA ARG A 172 14.51 -5.86 18.98
C ARG A 172 15.53 -6.93 18.58
N GLU A 173 15.59 -8.06 19.29
CA GLU A 173 16.48 -9.18 18.93
C GLU A 173 16.11 -9.77 17.57
N PHE A 174 14.81 -9.96 17.30
CA PHE A 174 14.35 -10.42 15.99
C PHE A 174 14.76 -9.45 14.87
N LEU A 175 14.48 -8.15 15.04
CA LEU A 175 14.75 -7.13 14.03
C LEU A 175 16.24 -6.86 13.78
N THR A 176 17.11 -7.14 14.75
CA THR A 176 18.55 -6.91 14.64
C THR A 176 19.34 -8.16 14.23
N LYS A 177 18.95 -9.35 14.71
CA LYS A 177 19.72 -10.58 14.51
C LYS A 177 19.08 -11.57 13.54
N THR A 178 17.75 -11.57 13.44
CA THR A 178 17.01 -12.59 12.68
C THR A 178 16.53 -12.06 11.33
N ALA A 179 15.92 -10.88 11.32
CA ALA A 179 15.55 -10.17 10.10
C ALA A 179 16.81 -9.75 9.36
N LYS A 180 16.98 -10.23 8.13
CA LYS A 180 18.11 -9.89 7.26
C LYS A 180 17.62 -9.01 6.14
N PHE A 181 18.16 -7.80 6.07
CA PHE A 181 17.95 -6.94 4.91
C PHE A 181 18.73 -7.50 3.72
N LYS A 182 18.00 -7.84 2.65
CA LYS A 182 18.56 -8.44 1.44
C LYS A 182 18.53 -7.40 0.32
N GLU A 183 19.70 -6.93 -0.07
CA GLU A 183 19.85 -6.03 -1.20
C GLU A 183 19.94 -6.86 -2.49
N VAL A 184 18.86 -6.86 -3.28
CA VAL A 184 18.85 -7.51 -4.59
C VAL A 184 19.78 -6.76 -5.55
N ILE A 185 19.73 -5.44 -5.52
CA ILE A 185 20.73 -4.56 -6.14
C ILE A 185 21.29 -3.66 -5.02
N PRO A 186 22.61 -3.42 -4.97
CA PRO A 186 23.19 -2.54 -3.95
C PRO A 186 22.58 -1.14 -4.00
N ILE A 187 21.99 -0.71 -2.89
CA ILE A 187 21.43 0.63 -2.76
C ILE A 187 22.55 1.57 -2.30
N SER A 188 22.84 2.60 -3.09
CA SER A 188 23.94 3.54 -2.79
C SER A 188 23.50 4.65 -1.83
N ASP A 189 22.23 5.04 -1.89
CA ASP A 189 21.68 6.13 -1.08
C ASP A 189 21.35 5.68 0.36
N PRO A 190 22.01 6.25 1.40
CA PRO A 190 21.70 5.95 2.78
C PRO A 190 20.29 6.39 3.20
N GLU A 191 19.73 7.44 2.61
CA GLU A 191 18.39 7.93 2.96
C GLU A 191 17.33 6.93 2.51
N LEU A 192 17.43 6.42 1.27
CA LEU A 192 16.58 5.33 0.79
C LEU A 192 16.66 4.09 1.69
N LYS A 193 17.88 3.69 2.11
CA LYS A 193 18.05 2.57 3.05
C LYS A 193 17.34 2.82 4.38
N GLN A 194 17.51 4.01 4.94
CA GLN A 194 16.87 4.41 6.18
C GLN A 194 15.35 4.34 6.04
N LYS A 195 14.79 4.84 4.92
CA LYS A 195 13.35 4.81 4.64
C LYS A 195 12.81 3.38 4.51
N ILE A 196 13.53 2.49 3.83
CA ILE A 196 13.17 1.07 3.72
C ILE A 196 13.15 0.41 5.11
N HIS A 197 14.20 0.61 5.91
CA HIS A 197 14.27 0.07 7.27
C HIS A 197 13.18 0.63 8.18
N GLN A 198 12.91 1.93 8.11
CA GLN A 198 11.82 2.56 8.87
C GLN A 198 10.48 1.93 8.48
N THR A 199 10.20 1.81 7.18
CA THR A 199 8.95 1.22 6.68
C THR A 199 8.76 -0.21 7.18
N TYR A 200 9.80 -1.04 7.08
CA TYR A 200 9.76 -2.42 7.58
C TYR A 200 9.51 -2.48 9.10
N ARG A 201 10.20 -1.64 9.89
CA ARG A 201 10.04 -1.61 11.35
C ARG A 201 8.66 -1.10 11.77
N VAL A 202 8.14 -0.07 11.11
CA VAL A 202 6.80 0.47 11.39
C VAL A 202 5.72 -0.55 11.02
N GLN A 203 5.86 -1.22 9.87
CA GLN A 203 4.97 -2.31 9.49
C GLN A 203 5.07 -3.50 10.45
N TYR A 204 6.27 -3.82 10.96
CA TYR A 204 6.42 -4.83 12.00
C TYR A 204 5.70 -4.44 13.31
N ILE A 205 5.77 -3.18 13.74
CA ILE A 205 5.02 -2.71 14.91
C ILE A 205 3.52 -2.92 14.69
N GLN A 206 3.00 -2.51 13.53
CA GLN A 206 1.60 -2.70 13.16
C GLN A 206 1.18 -4.18 13.20
N ASP A 207 1.95 -5.06 12.56
CA ASP A 207 1.53 -6.44 12.32
C ASP A 207 1.78 -7.36 13.53
N MET A 208 2.88 -7.14 14.27
CA MET A 208 3.38 -8.10 15.27
C MET A 208 3.31 -7.61 16.71
N VAL A 209 3.37 -6.28 16.92
CA VAL A 209 3.43 -5.69 18.26
C VAL A 209 2.05 -5.20 18.69
N LEU A 210 1.37 -4.46 17.82
CA LEU A 210 0.03 -3.90 18.06
C LEU A 210 -0.96 -4.35 16.97
N PRO A 211 -1.18 -5.68 16.79
CA PRO A 211 -2.10 -6.16 15.78
C PRO A 211 -3.52 -5.66 16.08
N THR A 212 -4.16 -5.01 15.10
CA THR A 212 -5.54 -4.54 15.24
C THR A 212 -6.47 -5.74 15.43
N PRO A 213 -7.16 -5.88 16.57
CA PRO A 213 -7.90 -7.10 16.91
C PRO A 213 -9.21 -7.28 16.09
N SER A 214 -9.61 -6.31 15.26
CA SER A 214 -10.89 -6.32 14.53
C SER A 214 -10.89 -5.43 13.28
N VAL A 215 -11.59 -5.88 12.24
CA VAL A 215 -11.89 -5.11 11.00
C VAL A 215 -12.71 -3.84 11.29
N PHE A 216 -13.41 -3.78 12.43
CA PHE A 216 -14.20 -2.62 12.84
C PHE A 216 -13.35 -1.51 13.50
N GLU A 217 -12.10 -1.79 13.84
CA GLU A 217 -11.16 -0.86 14.50
C GLU A 217 -10.12 -0.26 13.53
N GLU A 218 -10.22 -0.54 12.22
CA GLU A 218 -9.29 -0.06 11.19
C GLU A 218 -9.07 1.46 11.18
N ASN A 219 -10.05 2.24 11.66
CA ASN A 219 -9.96 3.70 11.74
C ASN A 219 -9.08 4.21 12.90
N MET A 220 -8.74 3.38 13.90
CA MET A 220 -7.96 3.81 15.06
C MET A 220 -6.49 4.12 14.72
N LEU A 221 -5.94 3.49 13.69
CA LEU A 221 -4.53 3.63 13.26
C LEU A 221 -4.41 4.14 11.81
N SER A 222 -5.40 4.92 11.35
CA SER A 222 -5.43 5.50 10.01
C SER A 222 -4.19 6.35 9.68
N THR A 223 -3.62 7.05 10.66
CA THR A 223 -2.41 7.85 10.47
C THR A 223 -1.18 6.96 10.32
N LEU A 224 -1.14 5.80 10.99
CA LEU A 224 -0.07 4.81 10.84
C LEU A 224 -0.09 4.19 9.44
N HIS A 225 -1.29 3.79 8.97
CA HIS A 225 -1.48 3.30 7.60
C HIS A 225 -1.02 4.34 6.58
N SER A 226 -1.39 5.61 6.80
CA SER A 226 -0.96 6.73 5.94
C SER A 226 0.55 6.92 5.98
N PHE A 227 1.19 6.81 7.15
CA PHE A 227 2.65 6.91 7.29
C PHE A 227 3.37 5.82 6.47
N ILE A 228 2.95 4.56 6.59
CA ILE A 228 3.51 3.44 5.81
C ILE A 228 3.26 3.66 4.31
N PHE A 229 2.06 4.13 3.95
CA PHE A 229 1.69 4.42 2.56
C PHE A 229 2.60 5.49 1.96
N PHE A 230 2.77 6.64 2.61
CA PHE A 230 3.63 7.72 2.11
C PHE A 230 5.09 7.29 2.03
N ASN A 231 5.58 6.53 3.02
CA ASN A 231 6.92 5.96 2.95
C ASN A 231 7.12 5.05 1.73
N LYS A 232 6.14 4.19 1.40
CA LYS A 232 6.20 3.34 0.20
C LYS A 232 6.24 4.17 -1.08
N VAL A 233 5.42 5.23 -1.17
CA VAL A 233 5.42 6.15 -2.31
C VAL A 233 6.78 6.83 -2.47
N GLU A 234 7.40 7.28 -1.38
CA GLU A 234 8.73 7.88 -1.42
C GLU A 234 9.83 6.88 -1.81
N ILE A 235 9.84 5.67 -1.24
CA ILE A 235 10.77 4.60 -1.63
C ILE A 235 10.68 4.33 -3.13
N VAL A 236 9.47 4.27 -3.67
CA VAL A 236 9.25 4.06 -5.10
C VAL A 236 9.79 5.22 -5.93
N GLY A 237 9.54 6.46 -5.51
CA GLY A 237 10.06 7.67 -6.17
C GLY A 237 11.59 7.70 -6.18
N MET A 238 12.24 7.45 -5.04
CA MET A 238 13.70 7.44 -4.94
C MET A 238 14.34 6.35 -5.81
N LEU A 239 13.75 5.15 -5.86
CA LEU A 239 14.20 4.07 -6.74
C LEU A 239 13.96 4.39 -8.22
N GLN A 240 12.86 5.07 -8.55
CA GLN A 240 12.55 5.48 -9.92
C GLN A 240 13.54 6.52 -10.43
N GLU A 241 14.03 7.41 -9.57
CA GLU A 241 15.01 8.45 -9.90
C GLU A 241 16.46 7.93 -9.95
N ASP A 242 16.75 6.77 -9.36
CA ASP A 242 18.06 6.12 -9.42
C ASP A 242 18.24 5.36 -10.75
N GLU A 243 18.62 6.09 -11.80
CA GLU A 243 18.92 5.52 -13.13
C GLU A 243 19.97 4.41 -13.08
N LYS A 244 20.96 4.51 -12.19
CA LYS A 244 22.01 3.50 -12.06
C LYS A 244 21.44 2.20 -11.49
N PHE A 245 20.66 2.30 -10.43
CA PHE A 245 19.98 1.14 -9.85
C PHE A 245 19.12 0.42 -10.88
N LEU A 246 18.30 1.14 -11.65
CA LEU A 246 17.45 0.56 -12.69
C LEU A 246 18.26 -0.03 -13.85
N THR A 247 19.36 0.64 -14.25
CA THR A 247 20.25 0.12 -15.30
C THR A 247 20.87 -1.21 -14.87
N ASP A 248 21.41 -1.27 -13.65
CA ASP A 248 22.04 -2.47 -13.09
C ASP A 248 21.01 -3.60 -12.90
N LEU A 249 19.77 -3.26 -12.52
CA LEU A 249 18.64 -4.19 -12.40
C LEU A 249 18.33 -4.88 -13.74
N PHE A 250 18.06 -4.10 -14.79
CA PHE A 250 17.69 -4.66 -16.10
C PHE A 250 18.86 -5.36 -16.80
N ALA A 251 20.09 -4.86 -16.64
CA ALA A 251 21.28 -5.52 -17.15
C ALA A 251 21.46 -6.91 -16.53
N GLN A 252 21.41 -7.03 -15.19
CA GLN A 252 21.53 -8.34 -14.54
C GLN A 252 20.33 -9.26 -14.83
N LEU A 253 19.14 -8.69 -15.00
CA LEU A 253 17.95 -9.49 -15.27
C LEU A 253 18.02 -10.21 -16.63
N THR A 254 18.63 -9.57 -17.63
CA THR A 254 18.75 -10.07 -19.00
C THR A 254 20.08 -10.75 -19.31
N ASP A 255 21.08 -10.63 -18.44
CA ASP A 255 22.38 -11.27 -18.61
C ASP A 255 22.27 -12.80 -18.47
N GLU A 256 22.74 -13.54 -19.48
CA GLU A 256 22.81 -15.01 -19.47
C GLU A 256 23.71 -15.55 -18.34
N ALA A 257 24.71 -14.76 -17.90
CA ALA A 257 25.62 -15.14 -16.84
C ALA A 257 25.00 -15.01 -15.43
N THR A 258 23.81 -14.40 -15.29
CA THR A 258 23.14 -14.29 -14.00
C THR A 258 22.65 -15.65 -13.51
N ASP A 259 22.94 -15.95 -12.25
CA ASP A 259 22.49 -17.16 -11.57
C ASP A 259 20.95 -17.25 -11.49
N GLU A 260 20.38 -18.46 -11.54
CA GLU A 260 18.94 -18.68 -11.48
C GLU A 260 18.30 -18.11 -10.20
N GLU A 261 18.91 -18.34 -9.03
CA GLU A 261 18.42 -17.81 -7.74
C GLU A 261 18.48 -16.28 -7.76
N LYS A 262 19.57 -15.73 -8.31
CA LYS A 262 19.72 -14.27 -8.41
C LYS A 262 18.68 -13.66 -9.34
N ARG A 263 18.42 -14.28 -10.49
CA ARG A 263 17.41 -13.83 -11.44
C ARG A 263 16.01 -13.87 -10.83
N GLN A 264 15.69 -14.93 -10.09
CA GLN A 264 14.43 -15.02 -9.38
C GLN A 264 14.26 -13.88 -8.36
N GLU A 265 15.30 -13.52 -7.62
CA GLU A 265 15.28 -12.35 -6.72
C GLU A 265 15.02 -11.04 -7.48
N LEU A 266 15.68 -10.84 -8.63
CA LEU A 266 15.53 -9.64 -9.46
C LEU A 266 14.11 -9.51 -10.00
N VAL A 267 13.52 -10.60 -10.50
CA VAL A 267 12.13 -10.60 -11.01
C VAL A 267 11.14 -10.37 -9.86
N ASN A 268 11.33 -11.01 -8.71
CA ASN A 268 10.45 -10.81 -7.55
C ASN A 268 10.53 -9.36 -7.04
N PHE A 269 11.73 -8.78 -7.00
CA PHE A 269 11.90 -7.36 -6.68
C PHE A 269 11.13 -6.47 -7.68
N LEU A 270 11.31 -6.71 -8.99
CA LEU A 270 10.62 -5.92 -10.02
C LEU A 270 9.10 -6.09 -9.94
N LYS A 271 8.61 -7.29 -9.63
CA LYS A 271 7.19 -7.57 -9.38
C LYS A 271 6.66 -6.74 -8.21
N GLU A 272 7.35 -6.75 -7.06
CA GLU A 272 6.95 -5.94 -5.90
C GLU A 272 7.02 -4.43 -6.21
N PHE A 273 8.03 -3.99 -6.95
CA PHE A 273 8.19 -2.61 -7.37
C PHE A 273 7.02 -2.16 -8.27
N CYS A 274 6.60 -2.99 -9.22
CA CYS A 274 5.41 -2.75 -10.03
C CYS A 274 4.11 -2.85 -9.21
N ALA A 275 4.02 -3.76 -8.23
CA ALA A 275 2.85 -3.86 -7.36
C ALA A 275 2.66 -2.57 -6.53
N PHE A 276 3.75 -1.94 -6.07
CA PHE A 276 3.66 -0.65 -5.38
C PHE A 276 3.18 0.49 -6.26
N SER A 277 3.23 0.37 -7.59
CA SER A 277 2.65 1.38 -8.48
C SER A 277 1.16 1.64 -8.23
N GLN A 278 0.43 0.68 -7.65
CA GLN A 278 -0.97 0.84 -7.24
C GLN A 278 -1.17 1.89 -6.15
N THR A 279 -0.13 2.16 -5.36
CA THR A 279 -0.13 3.19 -4.30
C THR A 279 0.15 4.58 -4.85
N LEU A 280 0.65 4.69 -6.09
CA LEU A 280 0.96 5.97 -6.71
C LEU A 280 -0.30 6.65 -7.23
N GLN A 281 -0.31 7.98 -7.17
CA GLN A 281 -1.32 8.78 -7.88
C GLN A 281 -1.21 8.55 -9.40
N PRO A 282 -2.31 8.67 -10.17
CA PRO A 282 -2.32 8.34 -11.60
C PRO A 282 -1.20 8.99 -12.42
N GLN A 283 -0.89 10.27 -12.16
CA GLN A 283 0.18 11.00 -12.86
C GLN A 283 1.57 10.42 -12.57
N ASN A 284 1.85 10.10 -11.31
CA ASN A 284 3.13 9.51 -10.90
C ASN A 284 3.24 8.06 -11.39
N ARG A 285 2.13 7.33 -11.42
CA ARG A 285 2.05 5.98 -11.98
C ARG A 285 2.35 5.96 -13.48
N ASP A 286 1.81 6.92 -14.24
CA ASP A 286 2.11 7.07 -15.67
C ASP A 286 3.59 7.38 -15.90
N ALA A 287 4.18 8.27 -15.07
CA ALA A 287 5.60 8.57 -15.12
C ALA A 287 6.47 7.35 -14.78
N PHE A 288 6.08 6.59 -13.76
CA PHE A 288 6.74 5.36 -13.34
C PHE A 288 6.85 4.33 -14.46
N PHE A 289 5.72 3.98 -15.11
CA PHE A 289 5.76 3.02 -16.21
C PHE A 289 6.50 3.55 -17.44
N LYS A 290 6.47 4.86 -17.70
CA LYS A 290 7.30 5.47 -18.76
C LYS A 290 8.79 5.32 -18.47
N THR A 291 9.23 5.56 -17.23
CA THR A 291 10.62 5.33 -16.82
C THR A 291 10.99 3.87 -17.05
N LEU A 292 10.22 2.90 -16.53
CA LEU A 292 10.50 1.47 -16.72
C LEU A 292 10.54 1.05 -18.19
N SER A 293 9.64 1.59 -19.02
CA SER A 293 9.65 1.37 -20.47
C SER A 293 10.94 1.85 -21.12
N ASN A 294 11.38 3.07 -20.78
CA ASN A 294 12.61 3.65 -21.32
C ASN A 294 13.86 2.87 -20.86
N MET A 295 13.80 2.26 -19.67
CA MET A 295 14.86 1.42 -19.12
C MET A 295 14.86 -0.01 -19.69
N GLY A 296 13.88 -0.39 -20.52
CA GLY A 296 13.87 -1.68 -21.20
C GLY A 296 13.11 -2.79 -20.48
N ILE A 297 12.06 -2.48 -19.71
CA ILE A 297 11.23 -3.51 -19.06
C ILE A 297 10.58 -4.49 -20.04
N LEU A 298 10.13 -4.02 -21.21
CA LEU A 298 9.45 -4.87 -22.20
C LEU A 298 10.41 -5.85 -22.89
N PRO A 299 11.61 -5.43 -23.38
CA PRO A 299 12.64 -6.37 -23.80
C PRO A 299 13.06 -7.34 -22.70
N ALA A 300 13.16 -6.88 -21.45
CA ALA A 300 13.50 -7.76 -20.34
C ALA A 300 12.42 -8.82 -20.09
N LEU A 301 11.14 -8.44 -20.22
CA LEU A 301 10.01 -9.37 -20.11
C LEU A 301 10.03 -10.45 -21.19
N GLU A 302 10.36 -10.10 -22.43
CA GLU A 302 10.51 -11.03 -23.55
C GLU A 302 11.56 -12.11 -23.22
N VAL A 303 12.73 -11.69 -22.73
CA VAL A 303 13.83 -12.60 -22.34
C VAL A 303 13.40 -13.53 -21.20
N ILE A 304 12.82 -12.99 -20.11
CA ILE A 304 12.48 -13.81 -18.93
C ILE A 304 11.25 -14.69 -19.15
N LEU A 305 10.31 -14.29 -20.02
CA LEU A 305 9.20 -15.14 -20.40
C LEU A 305 9.68 -16.31 -21.27
N GLY A 306 10.71 -16.11 -22.10
CA GLY A 306 11.34 -17.19 -22.87
C GLY A 306 12.11 -18.22 -22.04
N MET A 307 12.29 -18.00 -20.73
CA MET A 307 13.05 -18.91 -19.87
C MET A 307 12.23 -20.11 -19.39
N ASP A 308 12.92 -21.24 -19.16
CA ASP A 308 12.34 -22.51 -18.68
C ASP A 308 12.11 -22.57 -17.14
N ASP A 309 11.81 -21.44 -16.50
CA ASP A 309 11.51 -21.36 -15.07
C ASP A 309 10.06 -20.89 -14.83
N ALA A 310 9.24 -21.76 -14.23
CA ALA A 310 7.84 -21.49 -13.98
C ALA A 310 7.60 -20.36 -12.97
N GLN A 311 8.44 -20.20 -11.95
CA GLN A 311 8.30 -19.16 -10.94
C GLN A 311 8.67 -17.79 -11.52
N VAL A 312 9.75 -17.73 -12.30
CA VAL A 312 10.16 -16.52 -13.04
C VAL A 312 9.08 -16.11 -14.04
N ARG A 313 8.56 -17.04 -14.85
CA ARG A 313 7.48 -16.75 -15.80
C ARG A 313 6.20 -16.26 -15.14
N SER A 314 5.83 -16.84 -13.98
CA SER A 314 4.66 -16.39 -13.21
C SER A 314 4.84 -14.94 -12.74
N ALA A 315 6.00 -14.60 -12.17
CA ALA A 315 6.26 -13.25 -11.73
C ALA A 315 6.37 -12.24 -12.90
N ALA A 316 6.94 -12.65 -14.04
CA ALA A 316 6.94 -11.87 -15.28
C ALA A 316 5.52 -11.61 -15.81
N THR A 317 4.63 -12.60 -15.71
CA THR A 317 3.21 -12.45 -16.07
C THR A 317 2.51 -11.42 -15.18
N ASP A 318 2.79 -11.42 -13.88
CA ASP A 318 2.26 -10.40 -12.96
C ASP A 318 2.77 -9.00 -13.33
N ILE A 319 4.06 -8.84 -13.65
CA ILE A 319 4.63 -7.57 -14.10
C ILE A 319 3.96 -7.10 -15.41
N PHE A 320 3.80 -8.01 -16.36
CA PHE A 320 3.12 -7.72 -17.63
C PHE A 320 1.66 -7.32 -17.40
N SER A 321 0.97 -7.91 -16.41
CA SER A 321 -0.39 -7.53 -16.07
C SER A 321 -0.50 -6.06 -15.64
N TYR A 322 0.44 -5.55 -14.84
CA TYR A 322 0.48 -4.15 -14.44
C TYR A 322 0.73 -3.21 -15.62
N LEU A 323 1.61 -3.58 -16.55
CA LEU A 323 1.86 -2.80 -17.76
C LEU A 323 0.62 -2.71 -18.66
N VAL A 324 -0.09 -3.82 -18.85
CA VAL A 324 -1.31 -3.85 -19.67
C VAL A 324 -2.47 -3.13 -18.98
N GLU A 325 -2.61 -3.24 -17.66
CA GLU A 325 -3.66 -2.57 -16.89
C GLU A 325 -3.49 -1.05 -16.91
N TYR A 326 -2.27 -0.55 -16.69
CA TYR A 326 -2.02 0.89 -16.51
C TYR A 326 -1.57 1.60 -17.79
N ASN A 327 -0.95 0.90 -18.74
CA ASN A 327 -0.42 1.52 -19.95
C ASN A 327 -0.49 0.60 -21.19
N PRO A 328 -1.70 0.18 -21.62
CA PRO A 328 -1.85 -0.76 -22.74
C PRO A 328 -1.27 -0.21 -24.06
N SER A 329 -1.38 1.10 -24.32
CA SER A 329 -0.85 1.71 -25.55
C SER A 329 0.67 1.61 -25.65
N MET A 330 1.40 1.71 -24.53
CA MET A 330 2.85 1.52 -24.49
C MET A 330 3.23 0.09 -24.88
N VAL A 331 2.50 -0.91 -24.38
CA VAL A 331 2.72 -2.31 -24.75
C VAL A 331 2.45 -2.54 -26.24
N ARG A 332 1.36 -1.96 -26.78
CA ARG A 332 1.03 -2.05 -28.22
C ARG A 332 2.11 -1.44 -29.10
N GLU A 333 2.59 -0.26 -28.74
CA GLU A 333 3.64 0.44 -29.48
C GLU A 333 4.92 -0.40 -29.53
N PHE A 334 5.32 -0.98 -28.40
CA PHE A 334 6.49 -1.85 -28.33
C PHE A 334 6.37 -3.08 -29.25
N VAL A 335 5.31 -3.88 -29.13
CA VAL A 335 5.17 -5.13 -29.93
C VAL A 335 5.02 -4.83 -31.43
N MET A 336 4.49 -3.66 -31.79
CA MET A 336 4.46 -3.22 -33.19
C MET A 336 5.85 -2.81 -33.70
N GLN A 337 6.64 -2.11 -32.88
CA GLN A 337 8.02 -1.74 -33.23
C GLN A 337 8.92 -2.97 -33.36
N GLU A 338 8.81 -3.91 -32.43
CA GLU A 338 9.48 -5.21 -32.43
C GLU A 338 9.24 -5.95 -33.76
N ALA A 339 7.97 -6.08 -34.17
CA ALA A 339 7.62 -6.76 -35.42
C ALA A 339 8.10 -6.03 -36.68
N GLN A 340 8.14 -4.69 -36.67
CA GLN A 340 8.71 -3.92 -37.78
C GLN A 340 10.21 -4.15 -37.91
N GLN A 341 10.93 -4.19 -36.78
CA GLN A 341 12.36 -4.49 -36.77
C GLN A 341 12.63 -5.91 -37.31
N ASN A 342 11.83 -6.89 -36.89
CA ASN A 342 11.95 -8.28 -37.37
C ASN A 342 11.66 -8.41 -38.87
N ASP A 343 10.64 -7.70 -39.39
CA ASP A 343 10.31 -7.64 -40.82
C ASP A 343 11.47 -7.03 -41.65
N ASP A 344 12.13 -5.99 -41.13
CA ASP A 344 13.24 -5.31 -41.81
C ASP A 344 14.54 -6.14 -41.82
N VAL A 345 14.85 -6.83 -40.71
CA VAL A 345 15.98 -7.79 -40.64
C VAL A 345 15.77 -8.94 -41.62
N SER A 346 14.56 -9.49 -41.67
CA SER A 346 14.21 -10.61 -42.57
C SER A 346 14.29 -10.24 -44.05
N ARG A 347 14.06 -8.96 -44.40
CA ARG A 347 14.25 -8.44 -45.77
C ARG A 347 15.73 -8.24 -46.13
N GLY A 348 16.58 -8.00 -45.13
CA GLY A 348 18.01 -7.74 -45.31
C GLY A 348 18.89 -8.99 -45.35
N SER A 349 18.50 -10.10 -44.70
CA SER A 349 19.29 -11.34 -44.61
C SER A 349 18.41 -12.59 -44.34
N PRO A 350 17.96 -13.31 -45.39
CA PRO A 350 17.02 -14.45 -45.25
C PRO A 350 17.58 -15.67 -44.48
N GLU A 351 18.91 -15.76 -44.31
CA GLU A 351 19.58 -16.89 -43.65
C GLU A 351 19.57 -16.77 -42.10
N MET A 352 19.26 -15.59 -41.55
CA MET A 352 19.22 -15.34 -40.10
C MET A 352 17.80 -15.43 -39.50
N CYS A 353 16.80 -15.79 -40.31
CA CYS A 353 15.38 -15.78 -39.92
C CYS A 353 14.93 -16.93 -39.01
N LEU A 354 15.71 -18.00 -38.85
CA LEU A 354 15.26 -19.19 -38.12
C LEU A 354 15.32 -19.07 -36.58
N GLU A 355 15.96 -18.02 -36.04
CA GLU A 355 16.18 -17.85 -34.60
C GLU A 355 15.50 -16.60 -33.98
N ILE A 356 14.86 -15.71 -34.77
CA ILE A 356 14.45 -14.34 -34.35
C ILE A 356 12.92 -14.14 -34.25
N ASP A 357 12.09 -15.16 -34.49
CA ASP A 357 10.64 -14.96 -34.71
C ASP A 357 9.75 -14.96 -33.46
N ILE A 358 10.30 -14.78 -32.26
CA ILE A 358 9.51 -14.84 -31.03
C ILE A 358 9.15 -13.42 -30.58
N LEU A 359 8.01 -12.92 -31.04
CA LEU A 359 7.45 -11.66 -30.53
C LEU A 359 6.95 -11.84 -29.09
N LEU A 360 7.13 -10.83 -28.24
CA LEU A 360 6.62 -10.84 -26.86
C LEU A 360 5.14 -11.24 -26.78
N ILE A 361 4.30 -10.72 -27.68
CA ILE A 361 2.87 -11.06 -27.71
C ILE A 361 2.60 -12.52 -28.10
N ASN A 362 3.47 -13.12 -28.91
CA ASN A 362 3.37 -14.54 -29.28
C ASN A 362 3.79 -15.43 -28.11
N LEU A 363 4.79 -15.06 -27.31
CA LEU A 363 5.10 -15.74 -26.05
C LEU A 363 3.90 -15.77 -25.10
N ILE A 364 3.21 -14.64 -24.96
CA ILE A 364 2.00 -14.54 -24.13
C ILE A 364 0.90 -15.48 -24.65
N ILE A 365 0.70 -15.55 -25.97
CA ILE A 365 -0.27 -16.47 -26.59
C ILE A 365 0.14 -17.93 -26.37
N GLU A 366 1.41 -18.26 -26.56
CA GLU A 366 1.93 -19.62 -26.37
C GLU A 366 1.82 -20.07 -24.92
N HIS A 367 2.14 -19.21 -23.95
CA HIS A 367 1.96 -19.50 -22.52
C HIS A 367 0.49 -19.67 -22.14
N MET A 368 -0.41 -18.89 -22.72
CA MET A 368 -1.85 -19.06 -22.51
C MET A 368 -2.32 -20.42 -23.06
N ILE A 369 -1.83 -20.83 -24.23
CA ILE A 369 -2.21 -22.10 -24.87
C ILE A 369 -1.62 -23.31 -24.15
N CYS A 370 -0.38 -23.18 -23.67
CA CYS A 370 0.39 -24.26 -23.04
C CYS A 370 0.27 -24.27 -21.50
N ASP A 371 -0.70 -23.56 -20.92
CA ASP A 371 -0.90 -23.57 -19.47
C ASP A 371 -1.14 -25.00 -18.98
N THR A 372 -0.37 -25.40 -17.99
CA THR A 372 -0.41 -26.74 -17.40
C THR A 372 -1.19 -26.77 -16.09
N ASP A 373 -1.66 -25.61 -15.61
CA ASP A 373 -2.46 -25.50 -14.40
C ASP A 373 -3.84 -26.17 -14.60
N PRO A 374 -4.26 -27.10 -13.72
CA PRO A 374 -5.56 -27.77 -13.82
C PRO A 374 -6.77 -26.82 -13.75
N GLU A 375 -6.62 -25.68 -13.08
CA GLU A 375 -7.63 -24.61 -12.96
C GLU A 375 -7.51 -23.56 -14.08
N LEU A 376 -6.48 -23.66 -14.93
CA LEU A 376 -6.17 -22.73 -16.03
C LEU A 376 -6.05 -21.27 -15.57
N GLY A 377 -5.64 -21.05 -14.32
CA GLY A 377 -5.58 -19.71 -13.73
C GLY A 377 -4.68 -18.75 -14.51
N GLY A 378 -3.52 -19.24 -14.96
CA GLY A 378 -2.58 -18.47 -15.78
C GLY A 378 -3.15 -18.14 -17.16
N ALA A 379 -3.75 -19.12 -17.84
CA ALA A 379 -4.39 -18.94 -19.13
C ALA A 379 -5.54 -17.93 -19.06
N VAL A 380 -6.37 -17.97 -18.01
CA VAL A 380 -7.46 -17.00 -17.81
C VAL A 380 -6.93 -15.58 -17.63
N LEU A 381 -5.85 -15.43 -16.85
CA LEU A 381 -5.18 -14.13 -16.68
C LEU A 381 -4.64 -13.61 -18.02
N LEU A 382 -3.82 -14.41 -18.72
CA LEU A 382 -3.22 -14.04 -20.00
C LEU A 382 -4.27 -13.75 -21.08
N MET A 383 -5.37 -14.52 -21.10
CA MET A 383 -6.53 -14.25 -21.97
C MET A 383 -7.15 -12.88 -21.66
N GLY A 384 -7.29 -12.53 -20.37
CA GLY A 384 -7.75 -11.21 -19.94
C GLY A 384 -6.83 -10.09 -20.42
N LEU A 385 -5.52 -10.27 -20.33
CA LEU A 385 -4.53 -9.30 -20.81
C LEU A 385 -4.58 -9.14 -22.33
N LEU A 386 -4.63 -10.24 -23.08
CA LEU A 386 -4.77 -10.22 -24.54
C LEU A 386 -6.08 -9.55 -24.97
N ARG A 387 -7.17 -9.81 -24.26
CA ARG A 387 -8.45 -9.15 -24.51
C ARG A 387 -8.32 -7.64 -24.32
N THR A 388 -7.70 -7.18 -23.24
CA THR A 388 -7.44 -5.75 -23.01
C THR A 388 -6.59 -5.15 -24.12
N LEU A 389 -5.55 -5.85 -24.58
CA LEU A 389 -4.70 -5.34 -25.67
C LEU A 389 -5.44 -5.23 -27.00
N VAL A 390 -6.31 -6.19 -27.34
CA VAL A 390 -7.07 -6.23 -28.61
C VAL A 390 -8.36 -5.41 -28.55
N ASP A 391 -8.81 -4.99 -27.37
CA ASP A 391 -10.05 -4.24 -27.20
C ASP A 391 -10.02 -2.91 -27.97
N PRO A 392 -10.88 -2.70 -28.98
CA PRO A 392 -10.91 -1.45 -29.72
C PRO A 392 -11.46 -0.27 -28.92
N GLU A 393 -12.10 -0.48 -27.77
CA GLU A 393 -12.70 0.57 -26.94
C GLU A 393 -11.68 1.33 -26.08
N ASN A 394 -10.56 0.68 -25.71
CA ASN A 394 -9.49 1.30 -24.93
C ASN A 394 -8.30 1.78 -25.81
N MET A 395 -8.46 1.75 -27.13
CA MET A 395 -7.51 2.36 -28.08
C MET A 395 -7.88 3.84 -28.24
N LEU A 396 -6.96 4.73 -27.91
CA LEU A 396 -7.27 6.16 -27.85
C LEU A 396 -7.69 6.66 -29.23
N ALA A 397 -8.78 7.42 -29.27
CA ALA A 397 -9.16 8.15 -30.46
C ALA A 397 -8.27 9.39 -30.60
N THR A 398 -7.03 9.21 -31.04
CA THR A 398 -6.22 10.34 -31.52
C THR A 398 -6.88 10.94 -32.77
N ALA A 399 -6.61 12.23 -33.03
CA ALA A 399 -7.12 12.93 -34.23
C ALA A 399 -6.84 12.15 -35.55
N ASN A 400 -5.81 11.29 -35.53
CA ASN A 400 -5.55 10.24 -36.49
C ASN A 400 -5.96 8.89 -35.89
N LYS A 401 -6.97 8.19 -36.43
CA LYS A 401 -7.43 6.84 -36.02
C LYS A 401 -6.42 5.71 -36.32
N THR A 402 -5.12 5.97 -36.15
CA THR A 402 -4.01 5.12 -36.58
C THR A 402 -3.80 3.94 -35.65
N GLU A 403 -3.71 4.15 -34.33
CA GLU A 403 -3.41 3.08 -33.35
C GLU A 403 -4.31 1.85 -33.55
N LYS A 404 -5.63 2.06 -33.61
CA LYS A 404 -6.60 0.97 -33.80
C LYS A 404 -6.40 0.20 -35.10
N THR A 405 -6.17 0.89 -36.21
CA THR A 405 -6.04 0.24 -37.52
C THR A 405 -4.69 -0.47 -37.63
N GLU A 406 -3.64 0.15 -37.12
CA GLU A 406 -2.27 -0.34 -37.16
C GLU A 406 -2.09 -1.54 -36.24
N PHE A 407 -2.50 -1.45 -34.97
CA PHE A 407 -2.36 -2.55 -34.02
C PHE A 407 -3.20 -3.76 -34.38
N LEU A 408 -4.47 -3.57 -34.77
CA LEU A 408 -5.29 -4.70 -35.21
C LEU A 408 -4.73 -5.31 -36.49
N GLY A 409 -4.28 -4.50 -37.45
CA GLY A 409 -3.60 -4.99 -38.66
C GLY A 409 -2.35 -5.82 -38.34
N PHE A 410 -1.53 -5.34 -37.40
CA PHE A 410 -0.40 -6.07 -36.84
C PHE A 410 -0.83 -7.40 -36.23
N PHE A 411 -1.81 -7.40 -35.32
CA PHE A 411 -2.27 -8.59 -34.61
C PHE A 411 -2.79 -9.67 -35.58
N TYR A 412 -3.59 -9.27 -36.57
CA TYR A 412 -4.08 -10.19 -37.60
C TYR A 412 -2.95 -10.80 -38.44
N LYS A 413 -1.93 -10.01 -38.79
CA LYS A 413 -0.80 -10.47 -39.61
C LYS A 413 0.17 -11.37 -38.83
N HIS A 414 0.52 -11.00 -37.61
CA HIS A 414 1.63 -11.61 -36.87
C HIS A 414 1.22 -12.52 -35.71
N CYS A 415 0.00 -12.40 -35.18
CA CYS A 415 -0.42 -13.12 -33.96
C CYS A 415 -1.55 -14.13 -34.21
N MET A 416 -2.47 -13.83 -35.14
CA MET A 416 -3.69 -14.63 -35.35
C MET A 416 -3.41 -16.08 -35.72
N HIS A 417 -2.34 -16.34 -36.48
CA HIS A 417 -1.95 -17.69 -36.87
C HIS A 417 -1.46 -18.51 -35.67
N VAL A 418 -0.74 -17.90 -34.72
CA VAL A 418 -0.29 -18.54 -33.47
C VAL A 418 -1.50 -18.86 -32.59
N LEU A 419 -2.38 -17.87 -32.41
CA LEU A 419 -3.58 -18.01 -31.58
C LEU A 419 -4.54 -19.11 -32.08
N THR A 420 -4.66 -19.27 -33.40
CA THR A 420 -5.56 -20.26 -34.01
C THR A 420 -4.92 -21.60 -34.32
N ALA A 421 -3.59 -21.74 -34.21
CA ALA A 421 -2.87 -22.96 -34.51
C ALA A 421 -3.39 -24.20 -33.75
N PRO A 422 -3.71 -24.15 -32.44
CA PRO A 422 -4.25 -25.31 -31.73
C PRO A 422 -5.63 -25.74 -32.22
N LEU A 423 -6.48 -24.77 -32.61
CA LEU A 423 -7.80 -25.06 -33.18
C LEU A 423 -7.67 -25.78 -34.52
N LEU A 424 -6.73 -25.35 -35.37
CA LEU A 424 -6.47 -25.98 -36.65
C LEU A 424 -5.85 -27.37 -36.47
N ALA A 425 -4.90 -27.55 -35.55
CA ALA A 425 -4.31 -28.85 -35.24
C ALA A 425 -5.36 -29.87 -34.76
N ASN A 426 -6.32 -29.42 -33.95
CA ASN A 426 -7.45 -30.24 -33.49
C ASN A 426 -8.44 -30.62 -34.61
N THR A 427 -8.33 -30.03 -35.80
CA THR A 427 -9.14 -30.39 -36.98
C THR A 427 -8.40 -31.28 -37.98
N THR A 428 -7.09 -31.51 -37.80
CA THR A 428 -6.27 -32.28 -38.75
C THR A 428 -6.23 -33.78 -38.49
N GLU A 429 -6.49 -34.24 -37.26
CA GLU A 429 -6.61 -35.65 -36.90
C GLU A 429 -7.91 -35.89 -36.12
N ASP A 430 -8.55 -37.07 -36.25
CA ASP A 430 -9.78 -37.47 -35.52
C ASP A 430 -9.58 -37.60 -33.98
N LYS A 431 -8.49 -37.04 -33.44
CA LYS A 431 -8.16 -36.99 -32.02
C LYS A 431 -7.61 -35.61 -31.68
N PRO A 432 -8.03 -35.01 -30.55
CA PRO A 432 -7.48 -33.74 -30.10
C PRO A 432 -5.96 -33.89 -29.84
N SER A 433 -5.17 -32.97 -30.37
CA SER A 433 -3.74 -32.86 -30.13
C SER A 433 -3.51 -31.82 -29.04
N LYS A 434 -3.13 -32.30 -27.85
CA LYS A 434 -2.97 -31.59 -26.57
C LYS A 434 -4.28 -31.32 -25.83
#